data_AF-A0A8R1IFB1-F1
#
_entry.id   AF-A0A8R1IFB1-F1
#
_cell.length_a   1.000
_cell.length_b   1.000
_cell.length_c   1.000
_cell.angle_alpha   90.00
_cell.angle_beta   90.00
_cell.angle_gamma   90.00
#
_symmetry.space_group_name_H-M   'P 1'
#
loop_
_entity.id
_entity.type
_entity.pdbx_description
1 polymer ?
#
loop_
_entity_poly.entity_id
_entity_poly.type
_entity_poly.pdbx_seq_one_letter_code
_entity_poly.pdbx_strand_id
1 'polypeptide(L)'
;MLKSLIFLLISLICVHSQCRDLHPYCELFETLDLCTAVAAQQPVMKYNCAKTCGFCGKKAGSCVDRLSNCPDYKASGLCETDDKLRIEYACPLACNVCDTPV
;
A
#
# COMPACT_ATOMS: atom_id res chain seq x y z
N MET A 1 14.06 -30.38 -26.01
CA MET A 1 14.89 -29.69 -24.99
C MET A 1 14.56 -28.19 -24.85
N LEU A 2 13.82 -27.55 -25.78
CA LEU A 2 13.49 -26.12 -25.75
C LEU A 2 12.29 -25.73 -24.83
N LYS A 3 11.44 -26.69 -24.44
CA LYS A 3 10.26 -26.43 -23.59
C LYS A 3 10.60 -26.25 -22.10
N SER A 4 11.71 -26.81 -21.60
CA SER A 4 12.10 -26.67 -20.18
C SER A 4 12.75 -25.34 -19.84
N LEU A 5 13.35 -24.64 -20.81
CA LEU A 5 14.02 -23.36 -20.57
C LEU A 5 13.02 -22.19 -20.42
N ILE A 6 11.83 -22.31 -21.01
CA ILE A 6 10.77 -21.29 -20.95
C ILE A 6 10.10 -21.29 -19.57
N PHE A 7 9.91 -22.47 -18.95
CA PHE A 7 9.36 -22.57 -17.58
C PHE A 7 10.29 -22.01 -16.48
N LEU A 8 11.60 -22.03 -16.71
CA LEU A 8 12.59 -21.42 -15.81
C LEU A 8 12.62 -19.88 -15.88
N LEU A 9 12.24 -19.30 -17.02
CA LEU A 9 12.12 -17.84 -17.19
C LEU A 9 10.83 -17.27 -16.59
N ILE A 10 9.78 -18.09 -16.47
CA ILE A 10 8.49 -17.66 -15.90
C ILE A 10 8.54 -17.64 -14.36
N SER A 11 9.44 -18.39 -13.73
CA SER A 11 9.62 -18.42 -12.26
C SER A 11 10.38 -17.22 -11.67
N LEU A 12 10.94 -16.32 -12.50
CA LEU A 12 11.64 -15.12 -12.03
C LEU A 12 10.77 -13.86 -12.03
N ILE A 13 9.52 -13.94 -12.45
CA ILE A 13 8.54 -12.86 -12.25
C ILE A 13 7.91 -13.09 -10.88
N CYS A 14 8.73 -13.15 -9.83
CA CYS A 14 8.24 -12.80 -8.52
C CYS A 14 7.77 -11.35 -8.65
N VAL A 15 6.45 -11.17 -8.69
CA VAL A 15 5.78 -9.89 -8.52
C VAL A 15 6.17 -9.40 -7.13
N HIS A 16 7.39 -8.88 -7.02
CA HIS A 16 7.85 -8.19 -5.85
C HIS A 16 7.10 -6.88 -5.91
N SER A 17 5.94 -6.82 -5.25
CA SER A 17 5.33 -5.54 -4.89
C SER A 17 6.47 -4.73 -4.28
N GLN A 18 7.03 -3.77 -5.02
CA GLN A 18 8.26 -3.10 -4.63
C GLN A 18 7.95 -2.32 -3.36
N CYS A 19 8.26 -2.91 -2.21
CA CYS A 19 8.04 -2.26 -0.94
C CYS A 19 8.91 -1.01 -0.91
N ARG A 20 8.25 0.13 -0.81
CA ARG A 20 8.87 1.45 -0.86
C ARG A 20 8.09 2.38 0.02
N ASP A 21 8.74 3.47 0.39
CA ASP A 21 8.06 4.59 1.00
C ASP A 21 7.41 5.44 -0.10
N LEU A 22 6.20 5.90 0.17
CA LEU A 22 5.42 6.78 -0.69
C LEU A 22 5.47 8.23 -0.19
N HIS A 23 5.78 8.44 1.09
CA HIS A 23 5.83 9.77 1.69
C HIS A 23 7.26 10.28 1.82
N PRO A 24 7.56 11.54 1.44
CA PRO A 24 8.92 12.10 1.49
C PRO A 24 9.48 12.33 2.90
N TYR A 25 8.71 12.05 3.96
CA TYR A 25 9.07 12.36 5.34
C TYR A 25 9.06 11.12 6.25
N CYS A 26 9.18 9.92 5.68
CA CYS A 26 9.14 8.68 6.46
C CYS A 26 10.25 8.58 7.51
N GLU A 27 11.46 9.04 7.20
CA GLU A 27 12.56 9.13 8.18
C GLU A 27 12.18 10.03 9.37
N LEU A 28 11.57 11.19 9.10
CA LEU A 28 11.08 12.08 10.16
C LEU A 28 9.99 11.38 10.98
N PHE A 29 9.04 10.70 10.34
CA PHE A 29 7.97 9.99 11.03
C PHE A 29 8.46 8.86 11.92
N GLU A 30 9.52 8.16 11.53
CA GLU A 30 10.19 7.18 12.37
C GLU A 30 10.82 7.84 13.60
N THR A 31 11.54 8.96 13.43
CA THR A 31 12.10 9.70 14.58
C THR A 31 11.05 10.26 15.54
N LEU A 32 9.83 10.49 15.06
CA LEU A 32 8.67 10.88 15.86
C LEU A 32 7.89 9.68 16.43
N ASP A 33 8.42 8.46 16.28
CA ASP A 33 7.85 7.19 16.72
C ASP A 33 6.43 6.92 16.18
N LEU A 34 6.09 7.46 15.01
CA LEU A 34 4.76 7.25 14.41
C LEU A 34 4.57 5.80 13.92
N CYS A 35 5.66 5.07 13.71
CA CYS A 35 5.62 3.66 13.36
C CYS A 35 5.00 2.80 14.49
N THR A 36 5.16 3.18 15.77
CA THR A 36 4.73 2.35 16.89
C THR A 36 3.94 3.07 17.99
N ALA A 37 4.23 4.34 18.30
CA ALA A 37 3.66 5.07 19.44
C ALA A 37 2.15 5.30 19.34
N VAL A 38 1.61 5.46 18.13
CA VAL A 38 0.20 5.84 17.92
C VAL A 38 -0.50 4.79 17.07
N ALA A 39 -1.34 3.97 17.70
CA ALA A 39 -2.07 2.90 17.02
C ALA A 39 -2.93 3.40 15.85
N ALA A 40 -3.49 4.61 15.95
CA ALA A 40 -4.26 5.25 14.88
C ALA A 40 -3.41 5.63 13.66
N GLN A 41 -2.09 5.80 13.81
CA GLN A 41 -1.16 6.16 12.73
C GLN A 41 -0.55 4.94 12.04
N GLN A 42 -0.55 3.77 12.69
CA GLN A 42 0.01 2.54 12.11
C GLN A 42 -0.51 2.24 10.71
N PRO A 43 -1.80 2.40 10.39
CA PRO A 43 -2.27 2.12 9.05
C PRO A 43 -1.73 3.11 8.00
N VAL A 44 -1.59 4.39 8.36
CA VAL A 44 -0.95 5.42 7.52
C VAL A 44 0.53 5.07 7.31
N MET A 45 1.25 4.68 8.35
CA MET A 45 2.66 4.32 8.27
C MET A 45 2.90 3.00 7.52
N LYS A 46 2.01 2.00 7.66
CA LYS A 46 2.05 0.74 6.90
C LYS A 46 1.94 0.95 5.39
N TYR A 47 1.20 1.97 4.98
CA TYR A 47 1.00 2.29 3.57
C TYR A 47 2.08 3.25 3.05
N ASN A 48 2.31 4.36 3.75
CA ASN A 48 3.17 5.44 3.28
C ASN A 48 4.65 5.23 3.57
N CYS A 49 4.98 4.52 4.64
CA CYS A 49 6.34 4.39 5.17
C CYS A 49 6.67 2.92 5.41
N ALA A 50 6.20 2.06 4.50
CA ALA A 50 6.29 0.62 4.65
C ALA A 50 7.73 0.12 4.77
N LYS A 51 8.68 0.79 4.11
CA LYS A 51 10.09 0.43 4.14
C LYS A 51 10.76 1.03 5.38
N THR A 52 10.65 2.33 5.62
CA THR A 52 11.24 2.97 6.82
C THR A 52 10.74 2.32 8.10
N CYS A 53 9.41 2.15 8.26
CA CYS A 53 8.85 1.54 9.47
C CYS A 53 8.95 -0.01 9.51
N GLY A 54 9.65 -0.64 8.56
CA GLY A 54 9.84 -2.09 8.54
C GLY A 54 8.54 -2.90 8.43
N PHE A 55 7.56 -2.40 7.68
CA PHE A 55 6.29 -3.07 7.36
C PHE A 55 6.30 -3.88 6.06
N CYS A 56 7.37 -3.83 5.27
CA CYS A 56 7.55 -4.70 4.11
C CYS A 56 7.33 -6.18 4.45
N GLY A 57 6.55 -6.89 3.63
CA GLY A 57 6.26 -8.32 3.83
C GLY A 57 5.41 -8.65 5.06
N LYS A 58 5.13 -7.67 5.93
CA LYS A 58 4.04 -7.76 6.91
C LYS A 58 2.77 -7.45 6.14
N LYS A 59 1.64 -8.08 6.50
CA LYS A 59 0.35 -7.68 5.95
C LYS A 59 0.17 -6.19 6.22
N ALA A 60 0.44 -5.33 5.23
CA ALA A 60 -0.19 -4.03 5.13
C ALA A 60 -1.66 -4.33 5.39
N GLY A 61 -2.28 -3.66 6.36
CA GLY A 61 -3.61 -4.02 6.83
C GLY A 61 -4.50 -4.34 5.63
N SER A 62 -5.20 -5.48 5.66
CA SER A 62 -5.96 -6.07 4.54
C SER A 62 -6.37 -5.03 3.49
N CYS A 63 -6.03 -5.23 2.22
CA CYS A 63 -6.41 -4.35 1.11
C CYS A 63 -7.94 -4.35 0.96
N VAL A 64 -8.59 -3.54 1.78
CA VAL A 64 -10.04 -3.46 1.89
C VAL A 64 -10.41 -2.01 2.05
N ASP A 65 -11.47 -1.64 1.35
CA ASP A 65 -12.16 -0.38 1.59
C ASP A 65 -12.73 -0.39 3.02
N ARG A 66 -12.42 0.67 3.76
CA ARG A 66 -12.77 0.85 5.18
C ARG A 66 -14.06 1.64 5.35
N LEU A 67 -14.52 2.30 4.29
CA LEU A 67 -15.75 3.09 4.27
C LEU A 67 -16.73 2.50 3.26
N SER A 68 -18.02 2.59 3.58
CA SER A 68 -19.09 2.09 2.69
C SER A 68 -19.27 2.94 1.43
N ASN A 69 -18.81 4.19 1.44
CA ASN A 69 -18.95 5.15 0.34
C ASN A 69 -17.71 5.25 -0.57
N CYS A 70 -16.77 4.31 -0.46
CA CYS A 70 -15.64 4.22 -1.39
C CYS A 70 -16.04 4.15 -2.88
N PRO A 71 -17.15 3.48 -3.27
CA PRO A 71 -17.65 3.56 -4.65
C PRO A 71 -18.00 4.99 -5.09
N ASP A 72 -18.63 5.77 -4.21
CA ASP A 72 -18.99 7.17 -4.49
C ASP A 72 -17.74 8.04 -4.62
N TYR A 73 -16.75 7.83 -3.75
CA TYR A 73 -15.48 8.56 -3.80
C TYR A 73 -14.70 8.28 -5.08
N LYS A 74 -14.69 7.03 -5.55
CA LYS A 74 -14.14 6.67 -6.85
C LYS A 74 -14.90 7.37 -7.97
N ALA A 75 -16.23 7.30 -7.95
CA ALA A 75 -17.08 7.90 -8.98
C ALA A 75 -16.95 9.44 -9.06
N SER A 76 -16.72 10.09 -7.92
CA SER A 76 -16.53 11.55 -7.84
C SER A 76 -15.09 12.00 -8.11
N GLY A 77 -14.16 11.08 -8.38
CA GLY A 77 -12.75 11.40 -8.65
C GLY A 77 -11.95 11.83 -7.41
N LEU A 78 -12.40 11.49 -6.19
CA LEU A 78 -11.72 11.87 -4.94
C LEU A 78 -10.34 11.20 -4.75
N CYS A 79 -10.04 10.17 -5.54
CA CYS A 79 -8.70 9.58 -5.59
C CYS A 79 -7.66 10.51 -6.25
N GLU A 80 -8.10 11.56 -6.97
CA GLU A 80 -7.22 12.44 -7.75
C GLU A 80 -7.19 13.89 -7.22
N THR A 81 -7.77 14.14 -6.06
CA THR A 81 -7.80 15.47 -5.43
C THR A 81 -6.67 15.65 -4.42
N ASP A 82 -6.52 16.85 -3.86
CA ASP A 82 -5.59 17.11 -2.74
C ASP A 82 -5.90 16.27 -1.49
N ASP A 83 -7.12 15.75 -1.40
CA ASP A 83 -7.62 14.86 -0.34
C ASP A 83 -7.19 13.40 -0.53
N LYS A 84 -6.49 13.07 -1.64
CA LYS A 84 -6.22 11.68 -2.04
C LYS A 84 -5.54 10.85 -0.97
N LEU A 85 -4.63 11.41 -0.16
CA LEU A 85 -3.94 10.64 0.88
C LEU A 85 -4.92 10.06 1.91
N ARG A 86 -5.93 10.85 2.30
CA ARG A 86 -6.99 10.42 3.21
C ARG A 86 -7.92 9.41 2.54
N ILE A 87 -8.23 9.63 1.26
CA ILE A 87 -9.15 8.80 0.49
C ILE A 87 -8.51 7.44 0.16
N GLU A 88 -7.28 7.41 -0.35
CA GLU A 88 -6.49 6.19 -0.59
C GLU A 88 -6.35 5.37 0.69
N TYR A 89 -6.13 6.02 1.83
CA TYR A 89 -6.06 5.32 3.11
C TYR A 89 -7.39 4.63 3.50
N ALA A 90 -8.51 5.32 3.27
CA ALA A 90 -9.83 4.83 3.59
C ALA A 90 -10.37 3.84 2.56
N CYS A 91 -10.00 4.00 1.29
CA CYS A 91 -10.58 3.33 0.13
C CYS A 91 -9.49 2.78 -0.80
N PRO A 92 -8.55 1.96 -0.28
CA PRO A 92 -7.36 1.62 -1.03
C PRO A 92 -7.67 0.70 -2.23
N LEU A 93 -8.76 -0.07 -2.17
CA LEU A 93 -9.20 -0.90 -3.28
C LEU A 93 -9.94 -0.07 -4.33
N ALA A 94 -10.86 0.82 -3.90
CA ALA A 94 -11.58 1.68 -4.83
C ALA A 94 -10.64 2.61 -5.62
N CYS A 95 -9.62 3.16 -4.96
CA CYS A 95 -8.58 3.99 -5.59
C CYS A 95 -7.45 3.20 -6.27
N ASN A 96 -7.55 1.86 -6.30
CA ASN A 96 -6.56 0.97 -6.94
C ASN A 96 -5.11 1.20 -6.45
N VAL A 97 -4.95 1.52 -5.17
CA VAL A 97 -3.63 1.72 -4.56
C VAL A 97 -3.08 0.45 -3.90
N CYS A 98 -3.91 -0.59 -3.79
CA CYS A 98 -3.47 -1.95 -3.51
C CYS A 98 -4.36 -2.95 -4.25
N ASP A 99 -3.87 -4.19 -4.32
CA ASP A 99 -4.63 -5.34 -4.79
C ASP A 99 -4.95 -6.26 -3.61
N THR A 100 -6.13 -6.89 -3.61
CA THR A 100 -6.40 -8.00 -2.68
C THR A 100 -5.41 -9.12 -2.98
N PRO A 101 -4.77 -9.74 -1.97
CA PRO A 101 -3.98 -10.94 -2.18
C PRO A 101 -4.86 -11.96 -2.92
N VAL A 102 -4.42 -12.38 -4.10
CA VAL A 102 -4.96 -13.56 -4.80
C VAL A 102 -4.65 -14.83 -4.00
#